data_AF-A0A1N5WU83-F1
#
_entry.id   AF-A0A1N5WU83-F1
#
_cell.length_a   1.000
_cell.length_b   1.000
_cell.length_c   1.000
_cell.angle_alpha   90.00
_cell.angle_beta   90.00
_cell.angle_gamma   90.00
#
_symmetry.space_group_name_H-M   'P 1'
#
loop_
_entity.id
_entity.type
_entity.pdbx_description
1 polymer ?
#
loop_
_entity_poly.entity_id
_entity_poly.type
_entity_poly.pdbx_seq_one_letter_code
_entity_poly.pdbx_strand_id
1 'polypeptide(L)'
;MKGVNNATDLIIENNPMYSLMIKSGIVNYTSLARKIKKQVESMTGKEVKLNTLVKYITSITPGEKEDYQINYLKKSNLDVEFKFAEKEGKEFDPDREDVFLVYKTQEGYKFLVRNDPEGNLACIRITLPPEAKKAPGITLFVVEFLSMQQILIEKIYRFDLEIILVCSVEVASKVISSLSDLIFKSYL
;
A
#
# COMPACT_ATOMS: atom_id res chain seq x y z
N MET A 1 -26.37 -17.01 15.87
CA MET A 1 -25.92 -15.59 15.77
C MET A 1 -24.53 -15.50 16.38
N LYS A 2 -23.51 -15.03 15.65
CA LYS A 2 -22.14 -14.94 16.19
C LYS A 2 -22.02 -13.69 17.09
N GLY A 3 -21.20 -13.74 18.13
CA GLY A 3 -20.86 -12.56 18.94
C GLY A 3 -20.01 -11.57 18.13
N VAL A 4 -20.02 -10.29 18.51
CA VAL A 4 -19.24 -9.22 17.83
C VAL A 4 -17.75 -9.55 17.80
N ASN A 5 -17.20 -10.04 18.92
CA ASN A 5 -15.80 -10.44 19.04
C ASN A 5 -15.48 -11.60 18.09
N ASN A 6 -16.21 -12.71 18.19
CA ASN A 6 -16.02 -13.87 17.29
C ASN A 6 -16.19 -13.52 15.81
N ALA A 7 -17.13 -12.62 15.46
CA ALA A 7 -17.29 -12.16 14.08
C ALA A 7 -16.08 -11.33 13.62
N THR A 8 -15.54 -10.50 14.52
CA THR A 8 -14.33 -9.71 14.28
C THR A 8 -13.11 -10.61 14.09
N ASP A 9 -12.92 -11.61 14.95
CA ASP A 9 -11.82 -12.59 14.83
C ASP A 9 -11.87 -13.30 13.49
N LEU A 10 -13.04 -13.83 13.11
CA LEU A 10 -13.20 -14.52 11.83
C LEU A 10 -12.85 -13.63 10.64
N ILE A 11 -13.20 -12.34 10.66
CA ILE A 11 -12.86 -11.43 9.55
C ILE A 11 -11.34 -11.19 9.50
N ILE A 12 -10.70 -11.03 10.65
CA ILE A 12 -9.25 -10.79 10.76
C ILE A 12 -8.46 -12.05 10.37
N GLU A 13 -8.87 -13.23 10.84
CA GLU A 13 -8.21 -14.51 10.56
C GLU A 13 -8.36 -14.93 9.09
N ASN A 14 -9.52 -14.66 8.48
CA ASN A 14 -9.75 -14.95 7.07
C ASN A 14 -9.08 -13.93 6.12
N ASN A 15 -8.51 -12.84 6.65
CA ASN A 15 -7.72 -11.90 5.86
C ASN A 15 -6.26 -11.87 6.35
N PRO A 16 -5.35 -12.58 5.67
CA PRO A 16 -3.95 -12.66 6.06
C PRO A 16 -3.28 -11.28 6.22
N MET A 17 -3.69 -10.28 5.44
CA MET A 17 -3.13 -8.92 5.52
C MET A 17 -3.55 -8.20 6.80
N TYR A 18 -4.80 -8.38 7.25
CA TYR A 18 -5.24 -7.79 8.52
C TYR A 18 -4.50 -8.43 9.70
N SER A 19 -4.40 -9.75 9.70
CA SER A 19 -3.64 -10.50 10.69
C SER A 19 -2.17 -10.06 10.73
N LEU A 20 -1.53 -9.91 9.57
CA LEU A 20 -0.15 -9.45 9.44
C LEU A 20 0.04 -8.03 10.00
N MET A 21 -0.80 -7.09 9.58
CA MET A 21 -0.70 -5.69 10.00
C MET A 21 -0.88 -5.51 11.51
N ILE A 22 -1.80 -6.28 12.12
CA ILE A 22 -1.99 -6.29 13.58
C ILE A 22 -0.76 -6.89 14.26
N LYS A 23 -0.30 -8.05 13.80
CA LYS A 23 0.83 -8.76 14.42
C LYS A 23 2.16 -8.01 14.34
N SER A 24 2.33 -7.20 13.31
CA SER A 24 3.53 -6.36 13.13
C SER A 24 3.45 -4.99 13.81
N GLY A 25 2.32 -4.64 14.42
CA GLY A 25 2.14 -3.36 15.11
C GLY A 25 1.99 -2.13 14.20
N ILE A 26 1.91 -2.32 12.88
CA ILE A 26 1.84 -1.24 11.88
C ILE A 26 0.39 -0.88 11.48
N VAL A 27 -0.60 -1.54 12.09
CA VAL A 27 -2.01 -1.34 11.76
C VAL A 27 -2.55 0.01 12.25
N ASN A 28 -3.32 0.67 11.39
CA ASN A 28 -4.22 1.74 11.83
C ASN A 28 -5.55 1.12 12.32
N TYR A 29 -5.66 0.91 13.62
CA TYR A 29 -6.82 0.24 14.25
C TYR A 29 -8.16 0.88 13.88
N THR A 30 -8.21 2.22 13.82
CA THR A 30 -9.44 2.94 13.49
C THR A 30 -9.84 2.71 12.04
N SER A 31 -8.89 2.79 11.12
CA SER A 31 -9.15 2.50 9.70
C SER A 31 -9.61 1.05 9.51
N LEU A 32 -8.93 0.09 10.14
CA LEU A 32 -9.31 -1.32 10.05
C LEU A 32 -10.72 -1.56 10.61
N ALA A 33 -11.03 -0.98 11.78
CA ALA A 33 -12.36 -1.05 12.38
C ALA A 33 -13.46 -0.53 11.43
N ARG A 34 -13.21 0.58 10.72
CA ARG A 34 -14.16 1.10 9.72
C ARG A 34 -14.33 0.13 8.54
N LYS A 35 -13.23 -0.46 8.05
CA LYS A 35 -13.24 -1.37 6.89
C LYS A 35 -14.04 -2.65 7.19
N ILE A 36 -13.93 -3.20 8.40
CA ILE A 36 -14.62 -4.45 8.78
C ILE A 36 -16.02 -4.25 9.35
N LYS A 37 -16.38 -3.04 9.82
CA LYS A 37 -17.64 -2.77 10.53
C LYS A 37 -18.87 -3.31 9.78
N LYS A 38 -19.03 -2.99 8.49
CA LYS A 38 -20.18 -3.47 7.70
C LYS A 38 -20.26 -5.01 7.64
N GLN A 39 -19.12 -5.69 7.58
CA GLN A 39 -19.06 -7.15 7.56
C GLN A 39 -19.44 -7.73 8.94
N VAL A 40 -18.94 -7.13 10.03
CA VAL A 40 -19.33 -7.53 11.40
C VAL A 40 -20.83 -7.35 11.62
N GLU A 41 -21.40 -6.22 11.20
CA GLU A 41 -22.83 -5.95 11.34
C GLU A 41 -23.67 -6.92 10.51
N SER A 42 -23.23 -7.25 9.30
CA SER A 42 -23.86 -8.27 8.45
C SER A 42 -23.83 -9.67 9.09
N MET A 43 -22.71 -10.08 9.70
CA MET A 43 -22.58 -11.39 10.36
C MET A 43 -23.33 -11.50 11.68
N THR A 44 -23.56 -10.38 12.37
CA THR A 44 -24.15 -10.36 13.72
C THR A 44 -25.61 -9.91 13.73
N GLY A 45 -26.07 -9.23 12.68
CA GLY A 45 -27.41 -8.64 12.58
C GLY A 45 -27.62 -7.43 13.51
N LYS A 46 -26.54 -6.83 14.02
CA LYS A 46 -26.58 -5.74 15.00
C LYS A 46 -25.72 -4.58 14.54
N GLU A 47 -26.16 -3.36 14.83
CA GLU A 47 -25.31 -2.19 14.71
C GLU A 47 -24.22 -2.20 15.80
N VAL A 48 -22.97 -1.93 15.43
CA VAL A 48 -21.82 -1.96 16.34
C VAL A 48 -21.11 -0.62 16.36
N LYS A 49 -20.91 -0.03 17.54
CA LYS A 49 -20.16 1.24 17.67
C LYS A 49 -18.71 1.06 17.21
N LEU A 50 -18.18 2.02 16.45
CA LEU A 50 -16.80 1.96 15.95
C LEU A 50 -15.77 1.78 17.08
N ASN A 51 -15.93 2.51 18.19
CA ASN A 51 -15.03 2.42 19.35
C ASN A 51 -15.00 1.03 20.00
N THR A 52 -16.11 0.27 19.91
CA THR A 52 -16.15 -1.12 20.41
C THR A 52 -15.23 -2.00 19.58
N LEU A 53 -15.26 -1.87 18.24
CA LEU A 53 -14.37 -2.59 17.34
C LEU A 53 -12.92 -2.16 17.56
N VAL A 54 -12.63 -0.86 17.65
CA VAL A 54 -11.26 -0.37 17.90
C VAL A 54 -10.70 -0.96 19.19
N LYS A 55 -11.44 -0.86 20.31
CA LYS A 55 -11.00 -1.41 21.61
C LYS A 55 -10.73 -2.91 21.53
N TYR A 56 -11.55 -3.64 20.80
CA TYR A 56 -11.37 -5.08 20.64
C TYR A 56 -10.15 -5.43 19.78
N ILE A 57 -10.01 -4.82 18.60
CA ILE A 57 -8.87 -5.08 17.71
C ILE A 57 -7.54 -4.71 18.40
N THR A 58 -7.50 -3.61 19.14
CA THR A 58 -6.31 -3.21 19.92
C THR A 58 -5.95 -4.20 21.03
N SER A 59 -6.91 -5.01 21.52
CA SER A 59 -6.62 -6.06 22.51
C SER A 59 -5.98 -7.31 21.91
N ILE A 60 -5.99 -7.45 20.57
CA ILE A 60 -5.33 -8.56 19.87
C ILE A 60 -3.82 -8.32 19.96
N THR A 61 -3.13 -9.20 20.69
CA THR A 61 -1.70 -9.06 20.93
C THR A 61 -0.89 -9.27 19.63
N PRO A 62 0.14 -8.45 19.38
CA PRO A 62 1.10 -8.69 18.32
C PRO A 62 1.71 -10.10 18.44
N GLY A 63 1.91 -10.79 17.31
CA GLY A 63 2.56 -12.10 17.30
C GLY A 63 4.07 -11.95 17.25
N GLU A 64 4.81 -12.94 17.77
CA GLU A 64 6.29 -12.84 17.89
C GLU A 64 7.05 -13.00 16.55
N LYS A 65 6.40 -13.50 15.48
CA LYS A 65 7.08 -13.72 14.19
C LYS A 65 6.96 -12.51 13.28
N GLU A 66 8.12 -11.92 12.98
CA GLU A 66 8.28 -10.88 11.99
C GLU A 66 8.13 -11.44 10.58
N ASP A 67 7.22 -10.87 9.78
CA ASP A 67 6.89 -11.40 8.45
C ASP A 67 7.95 -11.01 7.41
N TYR A 68 8.15 -11.88 6.42
CA TYR A 68 9.22 -11.72 5.44
C TYR A 68 9.04 -10.48 4.56
N GLN A 69 7.80 -10.08 4.22
CA GLN A 69 7.56 -8.88 3.43
C GLN A 69 8.04 -7.64 4.16
N ILE A 70 7.77 -7.56 5.46
CA ILE A 70 8.22 -6.46 6.32
C ILE A 70 9.74 -6.46 6.40
N ASN A 71 10.35 -7.62 6.60
CA ASN A 71 11.81 -7.76 6.65
C ASN A 71 12.50 -7.33 5.36
N TYR A 72 11.92 -7.64 4.20
CA TYR A 72 12.45 -7.15 2.92
C TYR A 72 12.23 -5.65 2.76
N LEU A 73 11.05 -5.12 3.13
CA LEU A 73 10.76 -3.69 3.02
C LEU A 73 11.67 -2.83 3.90
N LYS A 74 12.01 -3.28 5.11
CA LYS A 74 12.99 -2.59 5.98
C LYS A 74 14.39 -2.51 5.39
N LYS A 75 14.73 -3.37 4.43
CA LYS A 75 16.01 -3.40 3.72
C LYS A 75 15.94 -2.71 2.35
N SER A 76 14.79 -2.14 2.01
CA SER A 76 14.57 -1.48 0.72
C SER A 76 15.00 -0.02 0.77
N ASN A 77 15.33 0.52 -0.40
CA ASN A 77 15.51 1.96 -0.58
C ASN A 77 14.20 2.59 -1.07
N LEU A 78 13.98 3.84 -0.65
CA LEU A 78 12.84 4.65 -1.05
C LEU A 78 13.35 5.90 -1.77
N ASP A 79 13.07 6.00 -3.07
CA ASP A 79 13.41 7.14 -3.91
C ASP A 79 12.13 7.87 -4.36
N VAL A 80 12.21 9.19 -4.47
CA VAL A 80 11.08 10.02 -4.90
C VAL A 80 11.55 11.01 -5.95
N GLU A 81 10.84 11.02 -7.07
CA GLU A 81 11.03 12.01 -8.13
C GLU A 81 9.68 12.74 -8.36
N PHE A 82 9.73 14.05 -8.60
CA PHE A 82 8.56 14.91 -8.86
C PHE A 82 8.56 15.42 -10.31
N LYS A 83 7.54 16.21 -10.67
CA LYS A 83 7.36 16.80 -12.01
C LYS A 83 7.13 15.76 -13.10
N PHE A 84 6.28 14.78 -12.79
CA PHE A 84 5.80 13.84 -13.79
C PHE A 84 4.46 14.28 -14.37
N ALA A 85 4.25 13.98 -15.64
CA ALA A 85 2.97 14.12 -16.32
C ALA A 85 2.62 12.82 -17.06
N GLU A 86 1.34 12.48 -17.11
CA GLU A 86 0.85 11.42 -18.00
C GLU A 86 0.46 12.04 -19.35
N LYS A 87 0.98 11.47 -20.43
CA LYS A 87 0.66 11.88 -21.81
C LYS A 87 0.22 10.67 -22.63
N GLU A 88 -0.47 10.94 -23.72
CA GLU A 88 -0.96 9.93 -24.66
C GLU A 88 -0.36 10.17 -26.05
N GLY A 89 -0.20 9.09 -26.82
CA GLY A 89 0.30 9.18 -28.18
C GLY A 89 0.06 7.90 -28.96
N LYS A 90 0.11 7.99 -30.29
CA LYS A 90 -0.17 6.86 -31.18
C LYS A 90 1.03 5.95 -31.42
N GLU A 91 2.23 6.52 -31.30
CA GLU A 91 3.51 5.86 -31.54
C GLU A 91 4.45 6.13 -30.36
N PHE A 92 5.38 5.20 -30.13
CA PHE A 92 6.43 5.35 -29.14
C PHE A 92 7.76 5.50 -29.88
N ASP A 93 8.44 6.62 -29.63
CA ASP A 93 9.82 6.84 -30.03
C ASP A 93 10.75 6.38 -28.89
N PRO A 94 11.54 5.32 -29.08
CA PRO A 94 12.43 4.79 -28.05
C PRO A 94 13.60 5.73 -27.69
N ASP A 95 13.90 6.72 -28.52
CA ASP A 95 15.01 7.67 -28.30
C ASP A 95 14.59 8.85 -27.39
N ARG A 96 13.33 8.88 -26.94
CA ARG A 96 12.79 9.87 -26.00
C ARG A 96 13.36 9.70 -24.58
N GLU A 97 14.35 10.51 -24.23
CA GLU A 97 14.98 10.49 -22.89
C GLU A 97 14.08 10.97 -21.75
N ASP A 98 13.07 11.80 -22.04
CA ASP A 98 12.13 12.33 -21.04
C ASP A 98 11.07 11.31 -20.62
N VAL A 99 10.91 10.20 -21.35
CA VAL A 99 9.93 9.16 -21.03
C VAL A 99 10.48 8.24 -19.94
N PHE A 100 9.82 8.23 -18.79
CA PHE A 100 10.12 7.33 -17.68
C PHE A 100 9.58 5.93 -17.91
N LEU A 101 8.31 5.85 -18.32
CA LEU A 101 7.57 4.61 -18.46
C LEU A 101 6.60 4.76 -19.62
N VAL A 102 6.49 3.72 -20.43
CA VAL A 102 5.52 3.60 -21.51
C VAL A 102 4.74 2.32 -21.33
N TYR A 103 3.44 2.36 -21.61
CA TYR A 103 2.61 1.17 -21.70
C TYR A 103 1.58 1.32 -22.81
N LYS A 104 1.29 0.19 -23.47
CA LYS A 104 0.35 0.14 -24.58
C LYS A 104 -1.09 0.10 -24.07
N THR A 105 -1.97 0.85 -24.72
CA THR A 105 -3.42 0.86 -24.50
C THR A 105 -4.14 0.42 -25.78
N GLN A 106 -5.48 0.39 -25.75
CA GLN A 106 -6.27 0.13 -26.97
C GLN A 106 -6.17 1.28 -27.99
N GLU A 107 -5.93 2.50 -27.52
CA GLU A 107 -5.94 3.73 -28.31
C GLU A 107 -4.53 4.21 -28.72
N GLY A 108 -3.48 3.50 -28.29
CA GLY A 108 -2.09 3.83 -28.57
C GLY A 108 -1.19 3.51 -27.39
N TYR A 109 -0.50 4.52 -26.89
CA TYR A 109 0.45 4.43 -25.78
C TYR A 109 0.16 5.53 -24.76
N LYS A 110 0.38 5.18 -23.48
CA LYS A 110 0.48 6.12 -22.38
C LYS A 110 1.91 6.23 -21.92
N PHE A 111 2.32 7.46 -21.65
CA PHE A 111 3.67 7.81 -21.24
C PHE A 111 3.62 8.51 -19.90
N LEU A 112 4.50 8.08 -18.99
CA LEU A 112 4.85 8.85 -17.82
C LEU A 112 6.13 9.63 -18.16
N VAL A 113 6.01 10.95 -18.29
CA VAL A 113 7.10 11.85 -18.73
C VAL A 113 7.70 12.54 -17.52
N ARG A 114 9.04 12.60 -17.42
CA ARG A 114 9.80 13.27 -16.36
C ARG A 114 10.02 14.74 -16.68
N ASN A 115 10.32 15.52 -15.64
CA ASN A 115 10.72 16.93 -15.78
C ASN A 115 9.71 17.80 -16.55
N ASP A 116 8.44 17.42 -16.54
CA ASP A 116 7.40 18.19 -17.19
C ASP A 116 7.12 19.45 -16.35
N PRO A 117 7.21 20.67 -16.93
CA PRO A 117 6.96 21.91 -16.20
C PRO A 117 5.55 21.99 -15.58
N GLU A 118 4.57 21.32 -16.18
CA GLU A 118 3.18 21.23 -15.71
C GLU A 118 2.91 19.92 -14.96
N GLY A 119 3.93 19.10 -14.74
CA GLY A 119 3.83 17.80 -14.11
C GLY A 119 3.41 17.87 -12.63
N ASN A 120 2.21 17.37 -12.34
CA ASN A 120 1.63 17.32 -10.99
C ASN A 120 1.69 15.93 -10.35
N LEU A 121 2.42 15.00 -10.94
CA LEU A 121 2.61 13.65 -10.41
C LEU A 121 3.98 13.49 -9.75
N ALA A 122 4.00 12.62 -8.74
CA ALA A 122 5.19 12.11 -8.08
C ALA A 122 5.32 10.61 -8.36
N CYS A 123 6.56 10.18 -8.58
CA CYS A 123 6.95 8.80 -8.73
C CYS A 123 7.73 8.38 -7.48
N ILE A 124 7.18 7.43 -6.73
CA ILE A 124 7.80 6.89 -5.51
C ILE A 124 8.24 5.47 -5.82
N ARG A 125 9.56 5.23 -5.78
CA ARG A 125 10.17 3.95 -6.10
C ARG A 125 10.64 3.28 -4.82
N ILE A 126 10.21 2.04 -4.62
CA ILE A 126 10.71 1.14 -3.59
C ILE A 126 11.62 0.12 -4.28
N THR A 127 12.91 0.18 -4.00
CA THR A 127 13.90 -0.74 -4.54
C THR A 127 14.14 -1.84 -3.50
N LEU A 128 13.62 -3.04 -3.79
CA LEU A 128 13.70 -4.21 -2.93
C LEU A 128 15.10 -4.84 -2.95
N PRO A 129 15.53 -5.49 -1.87
CA PRO A 129 16.80 -6.20 -1.83
C PRO A 129 16.76 -7.46 -2.72
N PRO A 130 17.91 -7.94 -3.25
CA PRO A 130 17.97 -9.07 -4.19
C PRO A 130 17.29 -10.35 -3.69
N GLU A 131 17.32 -10.60 -2.39
CA GLU A 131 16.71 -11.77 -1.75
C GLU A 131 15.17 -11.77 -1.89
N ALA A 132 14.57 -10.60 -2.10
CA ALA A 132 13.12 -10.45 -2.27
C ALA A 132 12.61 -10.94 -3.65
N LYS A 133 13.49 -11.32 -4.58
CA LYS A 133 13.12 -11.71 -5.96
C LYS A 133 12.08 -12.84 -6.02
N LYS A 134 12.13 -13.78 -5.07
CA LYS A 134 11.20 -14.91 -4.97
C LYS A 134 10.11 -14.72 -3.92
N ALA A 135 10.08 -13.57 -3.23
CA ALA A 135 9.14 -13.30 -2.16
C ALA A 135 7.80 -12.82 -2.73
N PRO A 136 6.73 -13.63 -2.65
CA PRO A 136 5.44 -13.24 -3.19
C PRO A 136 4.77 -12.16 -2.33
N GLY A 137 3.84 -11.42 -2.92
CA GLY A 137 2.89 -10.60 -2.17
C GLY A 137 3.42 -9.30 -1.56
N ILE A 138 4.70 -8.94 -1.73
CA ILE A 138 5.24 -7.66 -1.22
C ILE A 138 4.49 -6.45 -1.80
N THR A 139 4.21 -6.46 -3.11
CA THR A 139 3.44 -5.38 -3.76
C THR A 139 2.03 -5.27 -3.19
N LEU A 140 1.34 -6.40 -3.00
CA LEU A 140 0.02 -6.41 -2.40
C LEU A 140 0.05 -5.88 -0.96
N PHE A 141 1.07 -6.26 -0.19
CA PHE A 141 1.25 -5.77 1.16
C PHE A 141 1.44 -4.25 1.21
N VAL A 142 2.27 -3.67 0.33
CA VAL A 142 2.45 -2.21 0.24
C VAL A 142 1.12 -1.51 -0.04
N VAL A 143 0.30 -2.05 -0.94
CA VAL A 143 -1.02 -1.49 -1.27
C VAL A 143 -1.99 -1.56 -0.10
N GLU A 144 -2.09 -2.73 0.55
CA GLU A 144 -2.97 -2.89 1.71
C GLU A 144 -2.51 -2.03 2.89
N PHE A 145 -1.20 -1.93 3.12
CA PHE A 145 -0.62 -1.05 4.12
C PHE A 145 -1.03 0.42 3.89
N LEU A 146 -0.83 0.93 2.67
CA LEU A 146 -1.23 2.31 2.32
C LEU A 146 -2.75 2.50 2.41
N SER A 147 -3.54 1.51 1.98
CA SER A 147 -5.00 1.52 2.12
C SER A 147 -5.44 1.63 3.58
N MET A 148 -4.75 0.96 4.51
CA MET A 148 -5.00 1.10 5.95
C MET A 148 -4.68 2.50 6.47
N GLN A 149 -3.71 3.19 5.87
CA GLN A 149 -3.43 4.60 6.15
C GLN A 149 -4.39 5.56 5.43
N GLN A 150 -5.45 5.04 4.79
CA GLN A 150 -6.42 5.81 3.99
C GLN A 150 -5.77 6.52 2.80
N ILE A 151 -4.71 5.92 2.25
CA ILE A 151 -4.02 6.37 1.05
C ILE A 151 -4.35 5.38 -0.07
N LEU A 152 -5.03 5.86 -1.11
CA LEU A 152 -5.30 5.07 -2.31
C LEU A 152 -4.25 5.42 -3.37
N ILE A 153 -3.59 4.41 -3.91
CA ILE A 153 -2.68 4.55 -5.05
C ILE A 153 -3.30 3.80 -6.23
N GLU A 154 -3.66 4.53 -7.27
CA GLU A 154 -4.31 3.96 -8.45
C GLU A 154 -3.32 3.38 -9.45
N LYS A 155 -2.11 3.95 -9.52
CA LYS A 155 -1.09 3.60 -10.52
C LYS A 155 0.12 2.97 -9.84
N ILE A 156 0.29 1.68 -10.09
CA ILE A 156 1.34 0.87 -9.49
C ILE A 156 1.99 0.04 -10.59
N TYR A 157 3.31 0.13 -10.68
CA TYR A 157 4.11 -0.61 -11.64
C TYR A 157 5.13 -1.48 -10.91
N ARG A 158 5.42 -2.66 -11.46
CA ARG A 158 6.35 -3.62 -10.87
C ARG A 158 7.36 -4.08 -11.90
N PHE A 159 8.64 -3.88 -11.60
CA PHE A 159 9.76 -4.28 -12.46
C PHE A 159 10.83 -5.02 -11.64
N ASP A 160 10.88 -6.36 -11.72
CA ASP A 160 11.80 -7.27 -11.01
C ASP A 160 11.98 -7.04 -9.50
N LEU A 161 12.73 -6.01 -9.06
CA LEU A 161 12.92 -5.63 -7.66
C LEU A 161 12.42 -4.22 -7.33
N GLU A 162 11.86 -3.50 -8.29
CA GLU A 162 11.29 -2.17 -8.11
C GLU A 162 9.77 -2.23 -8.03
N ILE A 163 9.20 -1.56 -7.03
CA ILE A 163 7.77 -1.22 -6.97
C ILE A 163 7.68 0.29 -7.15
N ILE A 164 6.91 0.73 -8.13
CA ILE A 164 6.76 2.15 -8.46
C ILE A 164 5.32 2.54 -8.21
N LEU A 165 5.13 3.53 -7.34
CA LEU A 165 3.84 4.12 -7.01
C LEU A 165 3.78 5.50 -7.68
N VAL A 166 2.71 5.76 -8.42
CA VAL A 166 2.47 7.07 -9.05
C VAL A 166 1.23 7.69 -8.45
N CYS A 167 1.38 8.92 -7.94
CA CYS A 167 0.32 9.67 -7.29
C CYS A 167 0.49 11.18 -7.52
N SER A 168 -0.48 11.99 -7.12
CA SER A 168 -0.32 13.45 -7.18
C SER A 168 0.69 13.95 -6.14
N VAL A 169 1.29 15.12 -6.37
CA VAL A 169 2.24 15.73 -5.43
C VAL A 169 1.61 15.94 -4.04
N GLU A 170 0.32 16.27 -3.95
CA GLU A 170 -0.40 16.48 -2.69
C GLU A 170 -0.49 15.19 -1.85
N VAL A 171 -0.59 14.04 -2.51
CA VAL A 171 -0.69 12.73 -1.85
C VAL A 171 0.70 12.19 -1.51
N ALA A 172 1.72 12.53 -2.30
CA ALA A 172 3.08 11.99 -2.18
C ALA A 172 3.65 12.10 -0.75
N SER A 173 3.49 13.26 -0.09
CA SER A 173 3.99 13.46 1.28
C SER A 173 3.43 12.45 2.28
N LYS A 174 2.15 12.07 2.15
CA LYS A 174 1.51 11.08 3.03
C LYS A 174 2.04 9.67 2.75
N VAL A 175 2.26 9.35 1.48
CA VAL A 175 2.83 8.07 1.05
C VAL A 175 4.24 7.91 1.60
N ILE A 176 5.08 8.92 1.40
CA ILE A 176 6.47 8.94 1.85
C ILE A 176 6.52 8.79 3.36
N SER A 177 5.73 9.57 4.11
CA SER A 177 5.68 9.44 5.57
C SER A 177 5.29 8.03 6.00
N SER A 178 4.25 7.45 5.40
CA SER A 178 3.75 6.13 5.78
C SER A 178 4.76 5.02 5.47
N LEU A 179 5.37 5.07 4.28
CA LEU A 179 6.39 4.09 3.88
C LEU A 179 7.68 4.26 4.67
N SER A 180 8.07 5.50 4.99
CA SER A 180 9.25 5.76 5.82
C SER A 180 9.06 5.23 7.24
N ASP A 181 7.87 5.36 7.81
CA ASP A 181 7.55 4.77 9.11
C ASP A 181 7.66 3.24 9.08
N LEU A 182 7.22 2.60 7.98
CA LEU A 182 7.33 1.16 7.79
C LEU A 182 8.77 0.68 7.58
N ILE A 183 9.56 1.42 6.78
CA ILE A 183 10.91 1.03 6.38
C ILE A 183 11.94 1.36 7.47
N PHE A 184 11.80 2.51 8.15
CA PHE A 184 12.84 3.06 9.03
C PHE A 184 12.48 3.11 10.53
N LYS A 185 11.21 3.23 10.93
CA LYS A 185 10.84 3.44 12.35
C LYS A 185 10.68 2.19 13.20
N SER A 186 10.86 0.99 12.67
CA SER A 186 10.76 -0.24 13.46
C SER A 186 11.98 -0.54 14.36
N TYR A 187 12.67 0.49 14.83
CA TYR A 187 13.86 0.42 15.69
C TYR A 187 13.63 1.01 17.10
N LEU A 188 12.38 1.23 17.51
CA LEU A 188 12.02 1.67 18.87
C LEU A 188 11.10 0.67 19.55
#